data_AF-A0A1C2JBV7-F1
#
_entry.id   AF-A0A1C2JBV7-F1
#
_cell.length_a   1.000
_cell.length_b   1.000
_cell.length_c   1.000
_cell.angle_alpha   90.00
_cell.angle_beta   90.00
_cell.angle_gamma   90.00
#
_symmetry.space_group_name_H-M   'P 1'
#
loop_
_entity.id
_entity.type
_entity.pdbx_description
1 polymer ?
#
loop_
_entity_poly.entity_id
_entity_poly.type
_entity_poly.pdbx_seq_one_letter_code
_entity_poly.pdbx_strand_id
1 'polypeptide(L)'
;MPAKILLLLVLASLAGCATVTPSGPNQQTSSAATQSARLAQQKAELAEQHLAAIASQRATAERQFCPNWQQALLHARNNAIGCARMPINAQSACWQAVTQWANEESQYFHALHPLFTHSPYAEPAGHAAHFFDLAQSWAMTCEDGGAACTQASGHQQMDQEKKQVNQFCMHQ
;
A
#
# COMPACT_ATOMS: atom_id res chain seq x y z
N MET A 1 -0.86 -30.16 -29.09
CA MET A 1 0.30 -30.47 -29.99
C MET A 1 -0.26 -30.91 -31.33
N PRO A 2 0.40 -30.68 -32.50
CA PRO A 2 1.38 -29.67 -32.96
C PRO A 2 0.77 -28.81 -34.10
N ALA A 3 1.34 -27.73 -34.66
CA ALA A 3 2.56 -27.60 -35.45
C ALA A 3 2.84 -26.09 -35.73
N LYS A 4 4.05 -25.60 -35.44
CA LYS A 4 5.06 -25.10 -36.41
C LYS A 4 4.52 -24.18 -37.52
N ILE A 5 4.98 -22.92 -37.53
CA ILE A 5 5.72 -22.30 -38.64
C ILE A 5 6.48 -21.07 -38.09
N LEU A 6 7.78 -21.08 -38.38
CA LEU A 6 8.77 -20.04 -38.19
C LEU A 6 8.64 -18.96 -39.30
N LEU A 7 9.29 -17.80 -39.06
CA LEU A 7 9.95 -16.94 -40.08
C LEU A 7 8.97 -16.04 -40.89
N LEU A 8 9.13 -14.71 -41.08
CA LEU A 8 10.30 -13.86 -41.37
C LEU A 8 9.93 -12.36 -41.37
N LEU A 9 10.93 -11.51 -41.03
CA LEU A 9 11.33 -10.21 -41.65
C LEU A 9 10.29 -9.04 -41.68
N VAL A 10 10.64 -7.75 -41.80
CA VAL A 10 11.86 -7.05 -42.26
C VAL A 10 11.84 -5.58 -41.74
N LEU A 11 12.99 -4.90 -41.87
CA LEU A 11 13.22 -3.45 -42.09
C LEU A 11 13.31 -2.56 -40.84
N ALA A 12 14.29 -1.65 -40.68
CA ALA A 12 15.19 -1.01 -41.63
C ALA A 12 16.47 -0.55 -40.90
N SER A 13 17.65 -0.77 -41.50
CA SER A 13 18.45 0.24 -42.21
C SER A 13 19.53 0.90 -41.35
N LEU A 14 20.79 0.56 -41.65
CA LEU A 14 21.87 1.50 -41.95
C LEU A 14 23.03 0.71 -42.57
N ALA A 15 22.88 0.41 -43.86
CA ALA A 15 24.00 0.08 -44.72
C ALA A 15 24.76 1.39 -45.01
N GLY A 16 25.88 1.56 -44.32
CA GLY A 16 26.95 2.47 -44.69
C GLY A 16 28.23 1.66 -44.74
N CYS A 17 28.58 1.14 -45.91
CA CYS A 17 29.89 0.55 -46.15
C CYS A 17 30.94 1.66 -46.14
N ALA A 18 31.45 2.02 -44.96
CA ALA A 18 32.78 2.58 -44.86
C ALA A 18 33.76 1.40 -44.83
N THR A 19 34.70 1.37 -45.77
CA THR A 19 35.87 0.49 -45.71
C THR A 19 36.64 0.86 -44.43
N VAL A 20 36.35 0.17 -43.33
CA VAL A 20 37.10 0.31 -42.09
C VAL A 20 38.38 -0.48 -42.29
N THR A 21 39.48 0.24 -42.48
CA THR A 21 40.84 -0.27 -42.29
C THR A 21 40.89 -1.12 -41.02
N PRO A 22 41.54 -2.30 -41.01
CA PRO A 22 41.64 -3.12 -39.81
C PRO A 22 42.51 -2.39 -38.78
N SER A 23 41.87 -1.52 -38.03
CA SER A 23 42.40 -0.94 -36.80
C SER A 23 42.35 -2.09 -35.80
N GLY A 24 43.51 -2.41 -35.22
CA GLY A 24 43.70 -3.55 -34.33
C GLY A 24 42.67 -3.63 -33.19
N PRO A 25 42.62 -4.76 -32.46
CA PRO A 25 41.62 -4.99 -31.43
C PRO A 25 41.61 -3.83 -30.44
N ASN A 26 40.55 -3.01 -30.50
CA ASN A 26 40.33 -1.91 -29.57
C ASN A 26 39.97 -2.53 -28.22
N GLN A 27 40.99 -2.83 -27.41
CA GLN A 27 40.84 -3.38 -26.06
C GLN A 27 39.91 -2.52 -25.17
N GLN A 28 39.76 -1.23 -25.48
CA GLN A 28 38.89 -0.28 -24.77
C GLN A 28 37.38 -0.61 -24.87
N THR A 29 36.91 -1.16 -26.00
CA THR A 29 35.47 -1.48 -26.15
C THR A 29 35.08 -2.73 -25.39
N SER A 30 36.00 -3.71 -25.28
CA SER A 30 35.81 -4.93 -24.49
C SER A 30 35.82 -4.65 -22.98
N SER A 31 36.71 -3.74 -22.52
CA SER A 31 36.74 -3.32 -21.11
C SER A 31 35.48 -2.56 -20.70
N ALA A 32 34.96 -1.68 -21.57
CA ALA A 32 33.74 -0.93 -21.32
C ALA A 32 32.48 -1.82 -21.28
N ALA A 33 32.38 -2.81 -22.19
CA ALA A 33 31.29 -3.79 -22.19
C ALA A 33 31.34 -4.69 -20.94
N THR A 34 32.54 -5.15 -20.55
CA THR A 34 32.74 -5.97 -19.34
C THR A 34 32.37 -5.18 -18.07
N GLN A 35 32.76 -3.90 -18.00
CA GLN A 35 32.41 -3.05 -16.86
C GLN A 35 30.89 -2.78 -16.79
N SER A 36 30.26 -2.55 -17.94
CA SER A 36 28.80 -2.37 -18.02
C SER A 36 28.04 -3.62 -17.58
N ALA A 37 28.51 -4.81 -17.98
CA ALA A 37 27.94 -6.08 -17.56
C ALA A 37 28.05 -6.30 -16.04
N ARG A 38 29.22 -5.99 -15.44
CA ARG A 38 29.39 -6.08 -13.98
C ARG A 38 28.46 -5.12 -13.22
N LEU A 39 28.32 -3.88 -13.69
CA LEU A 39 27.40 -2.92 -13.08
C LEU A 39 25.95 -3.37 -13.21
N ALA A 40 25.57 -3.95 -14.34
CA ALA A 40 24.24 -4.53 -14.53
C ALA A 40 23.99 -5.69 -13.57
N GLN A 41 24.96 -6.58 -13.39
CA GLN A 41 24.87 -7.70 -12.45
C GLN A 41 24.74 -7.22 -10.99
N GLN A 42 25.54 -6.24 -10.57
CA GLN A 42 25.41 -5.64 -9.23
C GLN A 42 24.03 -5.00 -9.01
N LYS A 43 23.50 -4.29 -10.02
CA LYS A 43 22.15 -3.70 -9.94
C LYS A 43 21.08 -4.79 -9.88
N ALA A 44 21.25 -5.89 -10.59
CA ALA A 44 20.33 -7.03 -10.55
C ALA A 44 20.33 -7.68 -9.16
N GLU A 45 21.50 -7.95 -8.58
CA GLU A 45 21.63 -8.51 -7.23
C GLU A 45 20.99 -7.60 -6.17
N LEU A 46 21.21 -6.28 -6.27
CA LEU A 46 20.59 -5.32 -5.35
C LEU A 46 19.07 -5.24 -5.53
N ALA A 47 18.58 -5.34 -6.77
CA ALA A 47 17.15 -5.38 -7.04
C ALA A 47 16.50 -6.65 -6.47
N GLU A 48 17.14 -7.81 -6.60
CA GLU A 48 16.67 -9.08 -6.02
C GLU A 48 16.59 -9.01 -4.49
N GLN A 49 17.62 -8.46 -3.84
CA GLN A 49 17.61 -8.26 -2.38
C GLN A 49 16.47 -7.33 -1.95
N HIS A 50 16.25 -6.24 -2.70
CA HIS A 50 15.17 -5.30 -2.42
C HIS A 50 13.79 -5.95 -2.58
N LEU A 51 13.59 -6.77 -3.63
CA LEU A 51 12.35 -7.52 -3.82
C LEU A 51 12.12 -8.55 -2.70
N ALA A 52 13.16 -9.25 -2.26
CA ALA A 52 13.06 -10.17 -1.14
C ALA A 52 12.70 -9.45 0.18
N ALA A 53 13.24 -8.26 0.42
CA ALA A 53 12.90 -7.43 1.57
C ALA A 53 11.42 -6.99 1.54
N ILE A 54 10.93 -6.54 0.40
CA ILE A 54 9.51 -6.18 0.22
C ILE A 54 8.61 -7.39 0.45
N ALA A 55 8.98 -8.56 -0.09
CA ALA A 55 8.19 -9.78 0.11
C ALA A 55 8.12 -10.18 1.59
N SER A 56 9.23 -10.05 2.33
CA SER A 56 9.27 -10.30 3.77
C SER A 56 8.42 -9.30 4.57
N GLN A 57 8.49 -8.01 4.21
CA GLN A 57 7.68 -6.95 4.80
C GLN A 57 6.19 -7.23 4.57
N ARG A 58 5.80 -7.55 3.34
CA ARG A 58 4.43 -7.90 2.97
C ARG A 58 3.93 -9.10 3.77
N ALA A 59 4.67 -10.21 3.80
CA ALA A 59 4.26 -11.40 4.53
C ALA A 59 4.11 -11.15 6.04
N THR A 60 4.89 -10.23 6.60
CA THR A 60 4.73 -9.81 7.99
C THR A 60 3.49 -8.94 8.18
N ALA A 61 3.25 -7.98 7.29
CA ALA A 61 2.06 -7.14 7.32
C ALA A 61 0.76 -7.95 7.13
N GLU A 62 0.73 -8.93 6.23
CA GLU A 62 -0.43 -9.82 6.02
C GLU A 62 -0.79 -10.58 7.30
N ARG A 63 0.21 -11.17 7.98
CA ARG A 63 0.01 -11.87 9.26
C ARG A 63 -0.52 -10.97 10.38
N GLN A 64 -0.17 -9.69 10.37
CA GLN A 64 -0.58 -8.73 11.40
C GLN A 64 -1.86 -7.97 11.03
N PHE A 65 -2.33 -8.04 9.80
CA PHE A 65 -3.45 -7.24 9.31
C PHE A 65 -4.72 -7.44 10.15
N CYS A 66 -5.20 -8.68 10.27
CA CYS A 66 -6.44 -8.95 11.00
C CYS A 66 -6.34 -8.70 12.52
N PRO A 67 -5.25 -9.08 13.20
CA PRO A 67 -5.02 -8.66 14.59
C PRO A 67 -5.04 -7.13 14.78
N ASN A 68 -4.32 -6.39 13.92
CA ASN A 68 -4.24 -4.93 14.01
C ASN A 68 -5.60 -4.28 13.74
N TRP A 69 -6.34 -4.76 12.74
CA TRP A 69 -7.70 -4.32 12.46
C TRP A 69 -8.63 -4.49 13.67
N GLN A 70 -8.64 -5.66 14.30
CA GLN A 70 -9.47 -5.92 15.48
C GLN A 70 -9.09 -5.01 16.65
N GLN A 71 -7.80 -4.80 16.87
CA GLN A 71 -7.31 -3.90 17.90
C GLN A 71 -7.75 -2.46 17.62
N ALA A 72 -7.58 -1.97 16.39
CA ALA A 72 -7.98 -0.62 15.99
C ALA A 72 -9.49 -0.40 16.15
N LEU A 73 -10.33 -1.40 15.81
CA LEU A 73 -11.77 -1.36 16.07
C LEU A 73 -12.12 -1.26 17.57
N LEU A 74 -11.41 -2.01 18.42
CA LEU A 74 -11.61 -1.95 19.86
C LEU A 74 -11.23 -0.56 20.40
N HIS A 75 -10.13 0.01 19.91
CA HIS A 75 -9.69 1.36 20.26
C HIS A 75 -10.71 2.40 19.81
N ALA A 76 -11.20 2.34 18.58
CA ALA A 76 -12.24 3.25 18.07
C ALA A 76 -13.48 3.24 18.98
N ARG A 77 -13.95 2.05 19.35
CA ARG A 77 -15.09 1.89 20.26
C ARG A 77 -14.83 2.48 21.64
N ASN A 78 -13.68 2.16 22.23
CA ASN A 78 -13.33 2.62 23.57
C ASN A 78 -13.17 4.15 23.62
N ASN A 79 -12.52 4.72 22.61
CA ASN A 79 -12.36 6.16 22.45
C ASN A 79 -13.71 6.87 22.31
N ALA A 80 -14.58 6.36 21.44
CA ALA A 80 -15.93 6.92 21.26
C ALA A 80 -16.75 6.88 22.55
N ILE A 81 -16.75 5.75 23.28
CA ILE A 81 -17.44 5.62 24.57
C ILE A 81 -16.82 6.55 25.61
N GLY A 82 -15.49 6.63 25.65
CA GLY A 82 -14.75 7.48 26.57
C GLY A 82 -15.11 8.95 26.40
N CYS A 83 -15.00 9.47 25.18
CA CYS A 83 -15.33 10.86 24.88
C CYS A 83 -16.81 11.17 25.11
N ALA A 84 -17.73 10.27 24.73
CA ALA A 84 -19.16 10.47 24.98
C ALA A 84 -19.53 10.54 26.48
N ARG A 85 -18.74 9.91 27.35
CA ARG A 85 -18.94 9.92 28.82
C ARG A 85 -18.22 11.07 29.52
N MET A 86 -17.35 11.80 28.83
CA MET A 86 -16.66 12.94 29.43
C MET A 86 -17.62 14.11 29.70
N PRO A 87 -17.31 14.94 30.71
CA PRO A 87 -17.97 16.23 30.89
C PRO A 87 -17.90 17.09 29.61
N ILE A 88 -18.96 17.85 29.31
CA ILE A 88 -19.11 18.62 28.07
C ILE A 88 -17.88 19.50 27.78
N ASN A 89 -17.32 20.15 28.81
CA ASN A 89 -16.14 21.01 28.69
C ASN A 89 -14.84 20.26 28.32
N ALA A 90 -14.80 18.94 28.43
CA ALA A 90 -13.69 18.09 28.04
C ALA A 90 -13.94 17.28 26.76
N GLN A 91 -15.19 17.23 26.27
CA GLN A 91 -15.55 16.42 25.09
C GLN A 91 -14.83 16.89 23.83
N SER A 92 -14.75 18.21 23.59
CA SER A 92 -14.11 18.75 22.38
C SER A 92 -12.64 18.33 22.27
N ALA A 93 -11.85 18.47 23.34
CA ALA A 93 -10.45 18.04 23.35
C ALA A 93 -10.30 16.52 23.20
N CYS A 94 -11.22 15.73 23.78
CA CYS A 94 -11.24 14.29 23.59
C CYS A 94 -11.49 13.92 22.13
N TRP A 95 -12.50 14.53 21.49
CA TRP A 95 -12.84 14.28 20.10
C TRP A 95 -11.73 14.71 19.14
N GLN A 96 -11.04 15.81 19.41
CA GLN A 96 -9.84 16.21 18.65
C GLN A 96 -8.74 15.13 18.70
N ALA A 97 -8.49 14.54 19.87
CA ALA A 97 -7.54 13.44 19.98
C ALA A 97 -8.00 12.19 19.20
N VAL A 98 -9.31 11.90 19.20
CA VAL A 98 -9.89 10.80 18.40
C VAL A 98 -9.78 11.09 16.91
N THR A 99 -10.02 12.32 16.46
CA THR A 99 -9.83 12.77 15.08
C THR A 99 -8.40 12.53 14.63
N GLN A 100 -7.41 12.97 15.43
CA GLN A 100 -6.00 12.78 15.11
C GLN A 100 -5.63 11.29 15.04
N TRP A 101 -6.03 10.51 16.05
CA TRP A 101 -5.75 9.07 16.08
C TRP A 101 -6.39 8.34 14.89
N ALA A 102 -7.64 8.64 14.55
CA ALA A 102 -8.32 8.02 13.41
C ALA A 102 -7.63 8.35 12.07
N ASN A 103 -7.12 9.58 11.92
CA ASN A 103 -6.30 9.96 10.77
C ASN A 103 -5.00 9.15 10.68
N GLU A 104 -4.30 8.96 11.79
CA GLU A 104 -3.08 8.14 11.84
C GLU A 104 -3.36 6.68 11.48
N GLU A 105 -4.46 6.10 11.98
CA GLU A 105 -4.90 4.74 11.61
C GLU A 105 -5.28 4.65 10.13
N SER A 106 -6.00 5.64 9.59
CA SER A 106 -6.33 5.67 8.17
C SER A 106 -5.07 5.65 7.31
N GLN A 107 -4.09 6.50 7.63
CA GLN A 107 -2.81 6.55 6.91
C GLN A 107 -2.06 5.22 6.97
N TYR A 108 -2.09 4.54 8.13
CA TYR A 108 -1.50 3.21 8.27
C TYR A 108 -2.13 2.21 7.30
N PHE A 109 -3.46 2.10 7.25
CA PHE A 109 -4.14 1.17 6.34
C PHE A 109 -4.00 1.57 4.86
N HIS A 110 -4.00 2.87 4.54
CA HIS A 110 -3.69 3.37 3.20
C HIS A 110 -2.30 2.94 2.74
N ALA A 111 -1.30 2.94 3.63
CA ALA A 111 0.05 2.48 3.31
C ALA A 111 0.15 0.96 3.11
N LEU A 112 -0.73 0.17 3.74
CA LEU A 112 -0.79 -1.28 3.54
C LEU A 112 -1.35 -1.67 2.17
N HIS A 113 -2.32 -0.91 1.65
CA HIS A 113 -2.95 -1.21 0.37
C HIS A 113 -1.94 -1.40 -0.80
N PRO A 114 -1.03 -0.46 -1.10
CA PRO A 114 -0.02 -0.66 -2.15
C PRO A 114 1.01 -1.74 -1.79
N LEU A 115 1.33 -1.96 -0.50
CA LEU A 115 2.21 -3.05 -0.07
C LEU A 115 1.60 -4.43 -0.38
N PHE A 116 0.27 -4.52 -0.30
CA PHE A 116 -0.51 -5.71 -0.63
C PHE A 116 -0.87 -5.84 -2.11
N THR A 117 -0.25 -5.07 -3.01
CA THR A 117 -0.50 -5.20 -4.45
C THR A 117 -0.33 -6.67 -4.89
N HIS A 118 -1.36 -7.24 -5.53
CA HIS A 118 -1.48 -8.67 -5.86
C HIS A 118 -1.66 -9.63 -4.66
N SER A 119 -2.18 -9.14 -3.55
CA SER A 119 -2.60 -9.92 -2.37
C SER A 119 -4.11 -9.90 -2.22
N PRO A 120 -4.76 -10.95 -1.69
CA PRO A 120 -6.14 -10.85 -1.24
C PRO A 120 -6.33 -9.83 -0.10
N TYR A 121 -5.24 -9.35 0.53
CA TYR A 121 -5.28 -8.32 1.59
C TYR A 121 -5.42 -6.88 1.06
N ALA A 122 -5.25 -6.63 -0.26
CA ALA A 122 -5.28 -5.29 -0.83
C ALA A 122 -6.64 -4.59 -0.64
N GLU A 123 -7.72 -5.24 -1.06
CA GLU A 123 -9.08 -4.70 -0.95
C GLU A 123 -9.52 -4.52 0.51
N PRO A 124 -9.34 -5.50 1.43
CA PRO A 124 -9.58 -5.30 2.86
C PRO A 124 -8.80 -4.13 3.46
N ALA A 125 -7.55 -3.90 3.05
CA ALA A 125 -6.78 -2.74 3.53
C ALA A 125 -7.36 -1.41 3.04
N GLY A 126 -7.85 -1.34 1.80
CA GLY A 126 -8.58 -0.19 1.29
C GLY A 126 -9.86 0.10 2.08
N HIS A 127 -10.66 -0.94 2.37
CA HIS A 127 -11.87 -0.82 3.20
C HIS A 127 -11.55 -0.38 4.64
N ALA A 128 -10.49 -0.93 5.24
CA ALA A 128 -10.05 -0.52 6.58
C ALA A 128 -9.61 0.94 6.61
N ALA A 129 -8.87 1.40 5.61
CA ALA A 129 -8.47 2.80 5.49
C ALA A 129 -9.69 3.73 5.39
N HIS A 130 -10.62 3.40 4.49
CA HIS A 130 -11.84 4.20 4.30
C HIS A 130 -12.73 4.22 5.55
N PHE A 131 -12.80 3.12 6.32
CA PHE A 131 -13.47 3.12 7.62
C PHE A 131 -12.91 4.20 8.54
N PHE A 132 -11.58 4.33 8.63
CA PHE A 132 -10.93 5.30 9.50
C PHE A 132 -11.00 6.75 8.97
N ASP A 133 -11.05 6.95 7.66
CA ASP A 133 -11.37 8.26 7.05
C ASP A 133 -12.78 8.74 7.47
N LEU A 134 -13.76 7.84 7.43
CA LEU A 134 -15.12 8.11 7.88
C LEU A 134 -15.18 8.33 9.40
N ALA A 135 -14.43 7.54 10.18
CA ALA A 135 -14.37 7.68 11.63
C ALA A 135 -13.73 9.01 12.05
N GLN A 136 -12.69 9.46 11.34
CA GLN A 136 -12.09 10.78 11.52
C GLN A 136 -13.13 11.88 11.25
N SER A 137 -13.81 11.82 10.10
CA SER A 137 -14.82 12.82 9.72
C SER A 137 -15.98 12.87 10.72
N TRP A 138 -16.38 11.70 11.23
CA TRP A 138 -17.38 11.58 12.29
C TRP A 138 -16.88 12.21 13.61
N ALA A 139 -15.64 11.92 14.01
CA ALA A 139 -15.03 12.50 15.20
C ALA A 139 -14.88 14.04 15.12
N MET A 140 -14.57 14.59 13.94
CA MET A 140 -14.56 16.04 13.72
C MET A 140 -15.93 16.66 13.97
N THR A 141 -17.00 16.03 13.46
CA THR A 141 -18.38 16.49 13.70
C THR A 141 -18.73 16.44 15.19
N CYS A 142 -18.15 15.49 15.91
CA CYS A 142 -18.33 15.35 17.34
C CYS A 142 -17.67 16.46 18.18
N GLU A 143 -16.68 17.17 17.64
CA GLU A 143 -16.03 18.30 18.32
C GLU A 143 -17.02 19.44 18.59
N ASP A 144 -18.04 19.58 17.74
CA ASP A 144 -19.13 20.56 17.87
C ASP A 144 -20.16 20.17 18.96
N GLY A 145 -19.97 19.02 19.62
CA GLY A 145 -20.72 18.56 20.78
C GLY A 145 -21.53 17.28 20.55
N GLY A 146 -22.00 16.68 21.66
CA GLY A 146 -22.68 15.38 21.64
C GLY A 146 -23.95 15.29 20.77
N ALA A 147 -24.67 16.40 20.56
CA ALA A 147 -25.82 16.42 19.66
C ALA A 147 -25.40 16.26 18.18
N ALA A 148 -24.31 16.91 17.78
CA ALA A 148 -23.73 16.78 16.44
C ALA A 148 -23.20 15.36 16.21
N CYS A 149 -22.56 14.74 17.21
CA CYS A 149 -22.15 13.33 17.16
C CYS A 149 -23.27 12.36 16.78
N THR A 150 -24.44 12.53 17.39
CA THR A 150 -25.59 11.62 17.19
C THR A 150 -26.30 11.85 15.86
N GLN A 151 -26.13 13.02 15.26
CA GLN A 151 -26.72 13.37 13.97
C GLN A 151 -25.75 13.19 12.80
N ALA A 152 -24.46 12.99 13.10
CA ALA A 152 -23.43 12.81 12.10
C ALA A 152 -23.74 11.62 11.18
N SER A 153 -23.78 11.91 9.88
CA SER A 153 -23.98 10.91 8.84
C SER A 153 -22.77 9.98 8.69
N GLY A 154 -22.93 8.89 7.95
CA GLY A 154 -21.81 8.00 7.59
C GLY A 154 -21.68 6.74 8.44
N HIS A 155 -22.48 6.57 9.50
CA HIS A 155 -22.51 5.33 10.30
C HIS A 155 -22.78 4.08 9.46
N GLN A 156 -23.73 4.17 8.52
CA GLN A 156 -24.03 3.06 7.62
C GLN A 156 -22.85 2.70 6.71
N GLN A 157 -22.08 3.70 6.25
CA GLN A 157 -20.89 3.49 5.43
C GLN A 157 -19.78 2.87 6.27
N MET A 158 -19.51 3.40 7.47
CA MET A 158 -18.57 2.79 8.42
C MET A 158 -18.93 1.33 8.71
N ASP A 159 -20.20 1.02 8.94
CA ASP A 159 -20.64 -0.36 9.17
C ASP A 159 -20.45 -1.27 7.94
N GLN A 160 -20.65 -0.74 6.72
CA GLN A 160 -20.38 -1.46 5.49
C GLN A 160 -18.89 -1.75 5.31
N GLU A 161 -18.03 -0.75 5.45
CA GLU A 161 -16.57 -0.92 5.38
C GLU A 161 -16.08 -1.93 6.42
N LYS A 162 -16.52 -1.75 7.67
CA LYS A 162 -16.22 -2.68 8.77
C LYS A 162 -16.64 -4.11 8.46
N LYS A 163 -17.82 -4.28 7.84
CA LYS A 163 -18.33 -5.61 7.47
C LYS A 163 -17.44 -6.28 6.43
N GLN A 164 -16.97 -5.56 5.41
CA GLN A 164 -16.09 -6.13 4.38
C GLN A 164 -14.80 -6.68 5.00
N VAL A 165 -14.14 -5.88 5.85
CA VAL A 165 -12.90 -6.29 6.51
C VAL A 165 -13.13 -7.44 7.49
N ASN A 166 -14.22 -7.41 8.26
CA ASN A 166 -14.54 -8.49 9.20
C ASN A 166 -14.83 -9.81 8.48
N GLN A 167 -15.58 -9.78 7.37
CA GLN A 167 -15.85 -10.98 6.58
C GLN A 167 -14.55 -11.60 6.08
N PHE A 168 -13.63 -10.78 5.56
CA PHE A 168 -12.31 -11.25 5.18
C PHE A 168 -11.56 -11.88 6.36
N CYS A 169 -11.45 -11.18 7.49
CA CYS A 169 -10.69 -11.64 8.65
C CYS A 169 -11.30 -12.84 9.40
N MET A 170 -12.57 -13.16 9.18
CA MET A 170 -13.18 -14.39 9.70
C MET A 170 -12.82 -15.64 8.89
N HIS A 171 -12.26 -15.45 7.68
CA HIS A 171 -11.90 -16.52 6.75
C HIS A 171 -10.39 -16.68 6.57
N GLN A 172 -9.58 -15.90 7.29
CA GLN A 172 -8.13 -16.06 7.40
C GLN A 172 -7.76 -16.98 8.55
#